data_AF-A0A0C1J2S4-F1
#
_entry.id   AF-A0A0C1J2S4-F1
#
_cell.length_a   1.000
_cell.length_b   1.000
_cell.length_c   1.000
_cell.angle_alpha   90.00
_cell.angle_beta   90.00
_cell.angle_gamma   90.00
#
_symmetry.space_group_name_H-M   'P 1'
#
loop_
_entity.id
_entity.type
_entity.pdbx_description
1 polymer ?
#
loop_
_entity_poly.entity_id
_entity_poly.type
_entity_poly.pdbx_seq_one_letter_code
_entity_poly.pdbx_strand_id
1 'polypeptide(L)'
;MTRKAAEDLSFCCDCGTLSGHITRNGVRSGTHVVCFCHDCRAAQLYFEQPDPAPGPVEIFQMAPEDIRIETGAAHLAVMQLSPKGMLRWYAKCCNAPLATTPTTPKFPFAGFIVKRIPDRSDLGPITTRGFIPKADGRQSHEKIRYAAMGLLIRVLKSRLSGSWKDTPFFRSDTGEPVAHPTVLTKDQRAAFYD
;
A
#
# COMPACT_ATOMS: atom_id res chain seq x y z
N MET A 1 14.40 25.11 7.42
CA MET A 1 13.69 24.66 6.20
C MET A 1 12.23 24.51 6.53
N THR A 2 11.42 25.50 6.18
CA THR A 2 9.98 25.53 6.39
C THR A 2 9.37 24.43 5.51
N ARG A 3 8.72 23.42 6.09
CA ARG A 3 8.00 22.40 5.30
C ARG A 3 6.92 23.13 4.49
N LYS A 4 6.94 22.99 3.15
CA LYS A 4 5.81 23.34 2.27
C LYS A 4 4.53 22.76 2.90
N ALA A 5 3.45 23.53 2.93
CA ALA A 5 2.18 23.02 3.42
C ALA A 5 1.79 21.82 2.55
N ALA A 6 1.67 20.63 3.15
CA ALA A 6 1.24 19.45 2.41
C ALA A 6 -0.13 19.72 1.79
N GLU A 7 -0.29 19.41 0.51
CA GLU A 7 -1.55 19.42 -0.21
C GLU A 7 -2.06 17.97 -0.37
N ASP A 8 -3.26 17.80 -0.92
CA ASP A 8 -3.72 16.48 -1.33
C ASP A 8 -2.87 15.99 -2.51
N LEU A 9 -2.58 14.68 -2.56
CA LEU A 9 -1.80 14.08 -3.65
C LEU A 9 -2.68 13.18 -4.51
N SER A 10 -2.88 13.55 -5.77
CA SER A 10 -3.63 12.74 -6.72
C SER A 10 -2.92 11.42 -7.05
N PHE A 11 -3.69 10.39 -7.34
CA PHE A 11 -3.21 9.12 -7.87
C PHE A 11 -4.13 8.59 -8.97
N CYS A 12 -3.60 7.72 -9.83
CA CYS A 12 -4.41 6.97 -10.80
C CYS A 12 -3.79 5.61 -11.13
N CYS A 13 -4.63 4.71 -11.64
CA CYS A 13 -4.17 3.48 -12.29
C CYS A 13 -3.52 3.79 -13.66
N ASP A 14 -2.86 2.81 -14.27
CA ASP A 14 -2.11 3.03 -15.52
C ASP A 14 -2.99 3.59 -16.66
N CYS A 15 -4.25 3.15 -16.80
CA CYS A 15 -5.18 3.68 -17.80
C CYS A 15 -6.04 4.87 -17.32
N GLY A 16 -5.86 5.36 -16.10
CA GLY A 16 -6.61 6.49 -15.53
C GLY A 16 -8.07 6.21 -15.13
N THR A 17 -8.66 5.07 -15.50
CA THR A 17 -10.08 4.74 -15.21
C THR A 17 -10.42 4.71 -13.72
N LEU A 18 -9.46 4.33 -12.87
CA LEU A 18 -9.56 4.42 -11.41
C LEU A 18 -8.61 5.52 -10.94
N SER A 19 -9.15 6.54 -10.30
CA SER A 19 -8.40 7.68 -9.77
C SER A 19 -8.93 8.17 -8.44
N GLY A 20 -8.13 9.00 -7.78
CA GLY A 20 -8.52 9.68 -6.56
C GLY A 20 -7.36 10.46 -5.97
N HIS A 21 -7.38 10.65 -4.65
CA HIS A 21 -6.34 11.38 -3.94
C HIS A 21 -6.01 10.77 -2.57
N ILE A 22 -4.79 11.05 -2.12
CA ILE A 22 -4.36 10.92 -0.73
C ILE A 22 -4.61 12.27 -0.06
N THR A 23 -5.34 12.30 1.05
CA THR A 23 -5.64 13.53 1.77
C THR A 23 -4.36 14.18 2.30
N ARG A 24 -4.40 15.49 2.49
CA ARG A 24 -3.35 16.29 3.14
C ARG A 24 -2.89 15.70 4.46
N ASN A 25 -3.81 15.12 5.24
CA ASN A 25 -3.46 14.45 6.48
C ASN A 25 -2.65 13.17 6.22
N GLY A 26 -3.02 12.38 5.22
CA GLY A 26 -2.26 11.23 4.75
C GLY A 26 -0.86 11.60 4.27
N VAL A 27 -0.74 12.63 3.42
CA VAL A 27 0.54 13.13 2.92
C VAL A 27 1.45 13.59 4.08
N ARG A 28 0.91 14.37 5.01
CA ARG A 28 1.67 14.90 6.15
C ARG A 28 2.11 13.82 7.14
N SER A 29 1.25 12.84 7.39
CA SER A 29 1.47 11.83 8.44
C SER A 29 2.04 10.52 7.92
N GLY A 30 2.06 10.32 6.60
CA GLY A 30 2.52 9.11 5.95
C GLY A 30 4.01 8.88 6.10
N THR A 31 4.45 7.68 5.71
CA THR A 31 5.85 7.27 5.81
C THR A 31 6.30 6.68 4.48
N HIS A 32 7.28 7.34 3.86
CA HIS A 32 7.86 6.88 2.61
C HIS A 32 8.88 5.76 2.87
N VAL A 33 8.61 4.57 2.35
CA VAL A 33 9.39 3.35 2.60
C VAL A 33 9.71 2.63 1.30
N VAL A 34 10.78 1.83 1.34
CA VAL A 34 11.11 0.87 0.29
C VAL A 34 11.19 -0.53 0.87
N CYS A 35 10.66 -1.53 0.15
CA CYS A 35 10.59 -2.91 0.60
C CYS A 35 11.22 -3.86 -0.42
N PHE A 36 12.10 -4.75 0.05
CA PHE A 36 12.81 -5.74 -0.77
C PHE A 36 12.30 -7.17 -0.55
N CYS A 37 11.16 -7.37 0.14
CA CYS A 37 10.69 -8.73 0.41
C CYS A 37 10.19 -9.42 -0.87
N HIS A 38 10.34 -10.76 -0.90
CA HIS A 38 9.86 -11.62 -1.98
C HIS A 38 8.37 -11.40 -2.27
N ASP A 39 7.57 -11.16 -1.22
CA ASP A 39 6.14 -10.91 -1.32
C ASP A 39 5.82 -9.63 -2.10
N CYS A 40 6.63 -8.57 -1.94
CA CYS A 40 6.46 -7.33 -2.68
C CYS A 40 6.85 -7.50 -4.15
N ARG A 41 7.97 -8.18 -4.44
CA ARG A 41 8.38 -8.54 -5.81
C ARG A 41 7.32 -9.42 -6.48
N ALA A 42 6.91 -10.49 -5.85
CA ALA A 42 5.94 -11.45 -6.38
C ALA A 42 4.61 -10.78 -6.76
N ALA A 43 4.15 -9.83 -5.96
CA ALA A 43 2.97 -9.04 -6.30
C ALA A 43 3.18 -8.19 -7.55
N GLN A 44 4.32 -7.51 -7.70
CA GLN A 44 4.62 -6.75 -8.92
C GLN A 44 4.61 -7.66 -10.16
N LEU A 45 5.23 -8.84 -10.08
CA LEU A 45 5.25 -9.82 -11.17
C LEU A 45 3.85 -10.34 -11.52
N TYR A 46 3.02 -10.66 -10.51
CA TYR A 46 1.61 -11.04 -10.73
C TYR A 46 0.83 -9.95 -11.48
N PHE A 47 1.13 -8.69 -11.19
CA PHE A 47 0.49 -7.54 -11.83
C PHE A 47 1.17 -7.11 -13.14
N GLU A 48 2.06 -7.95 -13.70
CA GLU A 48 2.81 -7.69 -14.94
C GLU A 48 3.58 -6.36 -14.90
N GLN A 49 3.96 -5.92 -13.70
CA GLN A 49 4.80 -4.75 -13.53
C GLN A 49 6.27 -5.13 -13.77
N PRO A 50 7.13 -4.17 -14.14
CA PRO A 50 8.57 -4.42 -14.24
C PRO A 50 9.09 -5.07 -12.95
N ASP A 51 9.94 -6.10 -13.09
CA ASP A 51 10.56 -6.75 -11.93
C ASP A 51 11.37 -5.72 -11.15
N PRO A 52 11.03 -5.45 -9.87
CA PRO A 52 11.78 -4.49 -9.08
C PRO A 52 13.20 -4.96 -8.77
N ALA A 53 13.49 -6.27 -8.82
CA ALA A 53 14.79 -6.82 -8.44
C ALA A 53 15.94 -6.31 -9.35
N PRO A 54 17.14 -6.03 -8.80
CA PRO A 54 17.55 -6.16 -7.40
C PRO A 54 17.10 -4.98 -6.50
N GLY A 55 16.35 -4.04 -7.06
CA GLY A 55 15.78 -2.90 -6.35
C GLY A 55 14.52 -3.24 -5.52
N PRO A 56 13.95 -2.23 -4.85
CA PRO A 56 12.77 -2.41 -4.01
C PRO A 56 11.47 -2.01 -4.69
N VAL A 57 10.36 -2.37 -4.04
CA VAL A 57 9.07 -1.70 -4.26
C VAL A 57 8.97 -0.48 -3.35
N GLU A 58 8.67 0.68 -3.94
CA GLU A 58 8.48 1.95 -3.24
C GLU A 58 7.02 2.09 -2.77
N ILE A 59 6.84 2.34 -1.47
CA ILE A 59 5.56 2.30 -0.78
C ILE A 59 5.40 3.54 0.10
N PHE A 60 4.21 4.14 0.09
CA PHE A 60 3.84 5.19 1.02
C PHE A 60 2.83 4.64 2.04
N GLN A 61 3.26 4.54 3.30
CA GLN A 61 2.46 3.95 4.37
C GLN A 61 1.62 5.00 5.09
N MET A 62 0.31 4.78 5.20
CA MET A 62 -0.62 5.70 5.85
C MET A 62 -1.84 4.98 6.44
N ALA A 63 -2.78 5.74 7.01
CA ALA A 63 -4.07 5.22 7.44
C ALA A 63 -5.01 5.06 6.22
N PRO A 64 -5.75 3.95 6.09
CA PRO A 64 -6.61 3.69 4.92
C PRO A 64 -7.63 4.79 4.60
N GLU A 65 -8.15 5.49 5.61
CA GLU A 65 -9.12 6.58 5.46
C GLU A 65 -8.55 7.86 4.84
N ASP A 66 -7.22 7.97 4.75
CA ASP A 66 -6.56 9.06 4.04
C ASP A 66 -6.50 8.78 2.53
N ILE A 67 -6.98 7.64 2.04
CA ILE A 67 -7.06 7.32 0.60
C ILE A 67 -8.51 7.47 0.16
N ARG A 68 -8.75 8.32 -0.84
CA ARG A 68 -10.08 8.59 -1.39
C ARG A 68 -10.11 8.20 -2.85
N ILE A 69 -10.99 7.26 -3.20
CA ILE A 69 -11.28 6.92 -4.60
C ILE A 69 -12.42 7.81 -5.06
N GLU A 70 -12.18 8.56 -6.14
CA GLU A 70 -13.14 9.51 -6.70
C GLU A 70 -13.85 8.91 -7.92
N THR A 71 -13.11 8.18 -8.74
CA THR A 71 -13.64 7.55 -9.96
C THR A 71 -13.19 6.10 -10.06
N GLY A 72 -14.00 5.27 -10.74
CA GLY A 72 -13.64 3.90 -11.05
C GLY A 72 -13.64 2.92 -9.87
N ALA A 73 -14.35 3.20 -8.78
CA ALA A 73 -14.45 2.30 -7.62
C ALA A 73 -14.92 0.87 -8.01
N ALA A 74 -15.76 0.74 -9.04
CA ALA A 74 -16.19 -0.56 -9.59
C ALA A 74 -15.03 -1.41 -10.19
N HIS A 75 -13.89 -0.78 -10.49
CA HIS A 75 -12.67 -1.44 -10.96
C HIS A 75 -11.72 -1.82 -9.83
N LEU A 76 -12.00 -1.45 -8.58
CA LEU A 76 -11.21 -1.89 -7.44
C LEU A 76 -11.41 -3.40 -7.24
N ALA A 77 -10.31 -4.13 -7.26
CA ALA A 77 -10.27 -5.56 -7.00
C ALA A 77 -9.15 -5.87 -6.00
N VAL A 78 -9.16 -7.11 -5.48
CA VAL A 78 -8.21 -7.53 -4.46
C VAL A 78 -7.78 -8.97 -4.71
N MET A 79 -6.50 -9.23 -4.45
CA MET A 79 -5.93 -10.57 -4.48
C MET A 79 -5.11 -10.84 -3.22
N GLN A 80 -4.83 -12.11 -2.96
CA GLN A 80 -3.88 -12.54 -1.94
C GLN A 80 -2.92 -13.58 -2.52
N LEU A 81 -1.64 -13.45 -2.18
CA LEU A 81 -0.62 -14.46 -2.53
C LEU A 81 -0.84 -15.79 -1.78
N SER A 82 -1.58 -15.78 -0.67
CA SER A 82 -1.97 -16.99 0.08
C SER A 82 -3.21 -16.71 0.94
N PRO A 83 -3.93 -17.74 1.44
CA PRO A 83 -5.15 -17.54 2.23
C PRO A 83 -4.98 -16.67 3.48
N LYS A 84 -3.79 -16.64 4.07
CA LYS A 84 -3.46 -15.82 5.26
C LYS A 84 -2.63 -14.57 4.91
N GLY A 85 -2.39 -14.31 3.64
CA GLY A 85 -1.56 -13.20 3.17
C GLY A 85 -2.25 -11.85 3.30
N MET A 86 -1.48 -10.78 3.09
CA MET A 86 -2.02 -9.42 3.03
C MET A 86 -2.96 -9.27 1.82
N LEU A 87 -3.96 -8.40 1.95
CA LEU A 87 -4.84 -8.00 0.84
C LEU A 87 -4.08 -7.05 -0.07
N ARG A 88 -4.02 -7.38 -1.37
CA ARG A 88 -3.34 -6.58 -2.39
C ARG A 88 -4.38 -6.01 -3.34
N TRP A 89 -4.66 -4.73 -3.16
CA TRP A 89 -5.66 -3.96 -3.90
C TRP A 89 -5.09 -3.44 -5.21
N TYR A 90 -5.86 -3.57 -6.28
CA TYR A 90 -5.45 -3.19 -7.62
C TYR A 90 -6.63 -2.72 -8.47
N ALA A 91 -6.33 -2.00 -9.54
CA ALA A 91 -7.31 -1.61 -10.54
C ALA A 91 -7.41 -2.69 -11.62
N LYS A 92 -8.53 -3.41 -11.67
CA LYS A 92 -8.73 -4.54 -12.58
C LYS A 92 -8.80 -4.14 -14.07
N CYS A 93 -9.04 -2.86 -14.36
CA CYS A 93 -9.10 -2.33 -15.73
C CYS A 93 -7.75 -2.39 -16.47
N CYS A 94 -6.63 -2.35 -15.74
CA CYS A 94 -5.28 -2.36 -16.32
C CYS A 94 -4.28 -3.14 -15.46
N ASN A 95 -4.76 -3.99 -14.56
CA ASN A 95 -3.96 -4.77 -13.63
C ASN A 95 -3.00 -3.94 -12.73
N ALA A 96 -3.28 -2.65 -12.53
CA ALA A 96 -2.36 -1.75 -11.82
C ALA A 96 -2.44 -1.90 -10.29
N PRO A 97 -1.35 -2.25 -9.59
CA PRO A 97 -1.37 -2.36 -8.13
C PRO A 97 -1.50 -0.99 -7.47
N LEU A 98 -2.35 -0.90 -6.45
CA LEU A 98 -2.67 0.36 -5.75
C LEU A 98 -2.19 0.35 -4.30
N ALA A 99 -2.67 -0.61 -3.50
CA ALA A 99 -2.43 -0.61 -2.06
C ALA A 99 -2.34 -2.02 -1.48
N THR A 100 -1.75 -2.14 -0.30
CA THR A 100 -1.73 -3.37 0.49
C THR A 100 -2.23 -3.10 1.90
N THR A 101 -3.15 -3.92 2.40
CA THR A 101 -3.72 -3.82 3.74
C THR A 101 -3.67 -5.18 4.46
N PRO A 102 -3.79 -5.21 5.80
CA PRO A 102 -4.14 -6.44 6.49
C PRO A 102 -5.50 -6.97 6.04
N THR A 103 -5.85 -8.19 6.45
CA THR A 103 -7.18 -8.79 6.19
C THR A 103 -8.29 -8.22 7.07
N THR A 104 -7.97 -7.37 8.04
CA THR A 104 -8.92 -6.78 8.97
C THR A 104 -8.78 -5.26 9.04
N PRO A 105 -9.90 -4.50 9.07
CA PRO A 105 -9.87 -3.05 9.23
C PRO A 105 -9.50 -2.62 10.66
N LYS A 106 -9.44 -3.55 11.63
CA LYS A 106 -9.08 -3.25 13.02
C LYS A 106 -7.65 -2.72 13.18
N PHE A 107 -6.79 -3.01 12.21
CA PHE A 107 -5.46 -2.44 12.10
C PHE A 107 -5.42 -1.50 10.88
N PRO A 108 -5.76 -0.21 11.04
CA PRO A 108 -5.84 0.75 9.94
C PRO A 108 -4.44 1.07 9.42
N PHE A 109 -4.00 0.25 8.47
CA PHE A 109 -2.73 0.35 7.78
C PHE A 109 -2.93 0.09 6.28
N ALA A 110 -2.44 1.01 5.47
CA ALA A 110 -2.32 0.84 4.02
C ALA A 110 -0.90 1.19 3.57
N GLY A 111 -0.28 0.29 2.81
CA GLY A 111 0.91 0.58 2.03
C GLY A 111 0.52 0.86 0.59
N PHE A 112 0.58 2.12 0.17
CA PHE A 112 0.20 2.57 -1.18
C PHE A 112 1.39 2.53 -2.14
N ILE A 113 1.19 2.08 -3.37
CA ILE A 113 2.25 1.96 -4.38
C ILE A 113 2.58 3.35 -4.94
N VAL A 114 3.80 3.83 -4.68
CA VAL A 114 4.22 5.20 -5.05
C VAL A 114 4.22 5.43 -6.56
N LYS A 115 4.40 4.37 -7.37
CA LYS A 115 4.28 4.44 -8.84
C LYS A 115 2.95 5.04 -9.32
N ARG A 116 1.88 4.92 -8.52
CA ARG A 116 0.53 5.42 -8.84
C ARG A 116 0.36 6.92 -8.62
N ILE A 117 1.34 7.59 -8.02
CA ILE A 117 1.33 9.01 -7.71
C ILE A 117 2.17 9.73 -8.79
N PRO A 118 1.55 10.56 -9.66
CA PRO A 118 2.27 11.25 -10.72
C PRO A 118 3.27 12.29 -10.19
N ASP A 119 2.84 13.14 -9.23
CA ASP A 119 3.71 14.10 -8.56
C ASP A 119 4.08 13.61 -7.15
N ARG A 120 5.37 13.31 -6.96
CA ARG A 120 5.91 12.73 -5.73
C ARG A 120 6.66 13.74 -4.86
N SER A 121 6.65 15.01 -5.25
CA SER A 121 7.45 16.07 -4.60
C SER A 121 7.14 16.22 -3.11
N ASP A 122 5.89 15.97 -2.70
CA ASP A 122 5.44 16.11 -1.31
C ASP A 122 5.51 14.82 -0.47
N LEU A 123 6.00 13.69 -1.02
CA LEU A 123 6.17 12.44 -0.25
C LEU A 123 7.30 12.49 0.78
N GLY A 124 8.24 13.42 0.60
CA GLY A 124 9.46 13.48 1.40
C GLY A 124 10.43 12.31 1.13
N PRO A 125 11.55 12.26 1.86
CA PRO A 125 12.59 11.27 1.61
C PRO A 125 12.17 9.87 2.04
N ILE A 126 12.75 8.84 1.41
CA ILE A 126 12.66 7.46 1.89
C ILE A 126 13.27 7.40 3.30
N THR A 127 12.44 7.13 4.30
CA THR A 127 12.85 7.14 5.71
C THR A 127 13.11 5.75 6.26
N THR A 128 12.52 4.71 5.65
CA THR A 128 12.60 3.32 6.12
C THR A 128 12.88 2.39 4.95
N ARG A 129 13.78 1.42 5.15
CA ARG A 129 14.10 0.37 4.18
C ARG A 129 13.89 -0.98 4.84
N GLY A 130 12.99 -1.80 4.29
CA GLY A 130 12.60 -3.08 4.87
C GLY A 130 13.10 -4.27 4.07
N PHE A 131 13.47 -5.34 4.78
CA PHE A 131 13.87 -6.63 4.19
C PHE A 131 15.07 -6.55 3.24
N ILE A 132 15.98 -5.62 3.48
CA ILE A 132 17.16 -5.36 2.64
C ILE A 132 18.01 -6.63 2.57
N PRO A 133 18.27 -7.18 1.38
CA PRO A 133 19.10 -8.38 1.22
C PRO A 133 20.54 -8.06 1.60
N LYS A 134 21.19 -9.01 2.29
CA LYS A 134 22.62 -8.97 2.61
C LYS A 134 23.36 -10.08 1.87
N ALA A 135 24.67 -9.89 1.71
CA ALA A 135 25.55 -10.88 1.08
C ALA A 135 25.59 -12.23 1.85
N ASP A 136 25.26 -12.23 3.14
CA ASP A 136 25.17 -13.42 3.99
C ASP A 136 23.84 -14.18 3.87
N GLY A 137 22.96 -13.78 2.93
CA GLY A 137 21.64 -14.38 2.72
C GLY A 137 20.58 -13.95 3.73
N ARG A 138 20.93 -13.15 4.75
CA ARG A 138 19.96 -12.62 5.72
C ARG A 138 19.35 -11.32 5.22
N GLN A 139 18.33 -10.87 5.96
CA GLN A 139 17.67 -9.59 5.72
C GLN A 139 17.93 -8.62 6.88
N SER A 140 17.85 -7.32 6.59
CA SER A 140 17.87 -6.27 7.61
C SER A 140 16.82 -5.20 7.37
N HIS A 141 16.62 -4.37 8.39
CA HIS A 141 15.75 -3.21 8.35
C HIS A 141 16.52 -1.99 8.79
N GLU A 142 16.36 -0.89 8.07
CA GLU A 142 16.90 0.42 8.45
C GLU A 142 15.77 1.32 8.95
N LYS A 143 16.01 2.01 10.06
CA LYS A 143 15.14 3.08 10.59
C LYS A 143 13.67 2.68 10.87
N ILE A 144 13.39 1.39 11.01
CA ILE A 144 12.03 0.83 11.23
C ILE A 144 11.30 1.44 12.44
N ARG A 145 12.03 1.89 13.47
CA ARG A 145 11.46 2.53 14.67
C ARG A 145 10.61 3.76 14.35
N TYR A 146 10.98 4.52 13.32
CA TYR A 146 10.23 5.72 12.91
C TYR A 146 8.92 5.35 12.22
N ALA A 147 8.96 4.34 11.33
CA ALA A 147 7.75 3.78 10.73
C ALA A 147 6.81 3.17 11.79
N ALA A 148 7.37 2.41 12.74
CA ALA A 148 6.60 1.77 13.81
C ALA A 148 5.93 2.79 14.74
N MET A 149 6.65 3.83 15.18
CA MET A 149 6.08 4.88 16.02
C MET A 149 5.01 5.68 15.28
N GLY A 150 5.28 6.10 14.04
CA GLY A 150 4.30 6.80 13.21
C GLY A 150 3.04 5.97 12.97
N LEU A 151 3.22 4.66 12.74
CA LEU A 151 2.11 3.73 12.57
C LEU A 151 1.27 3.60 13.84
N LEU A 152 1.91 3.43 15.01
CA LEU A 152 1.20 3.29 16.28
C LEU A 152 0.32 4.52 16.58
N ILE A 153 0.88 5.73 16.39
CA ILE A 153 0.15 6.99 16.60
C ILE A 153 -1.06 7.09 15.64
N ARG A 154 -0.86 6.76 14.36
CA ARG A 154 -1.95 6.79 13.36
C ARG A 154 -3.05 5.79 13.70
N VAL A 155 -2.70 4.57 14.07
CA VAL A 155 -3.67 3.54 14.47
C VAL A 155 -4.49 3.99 15.67
N LEU A 156 -3.85 4.53 16.71
CA LEU A 156 -4.54 5.04 17.88
C LEU A 156 -5.52 6.18 17.53
N LYS A 157 -5.06 7.18 16.77
CA LYS A 157 -5.88 8.32 16.35
C LYS A 157 -7.08 7.89 15.49
N SER A 158 -6.84 7.00 14.53
CA SER A 158 -7.84 6.44 13.63
C SER A 158 -8.92 5.68 14.40
N ARG A 159 -8.51 4.86 15.38
CA ARG A 159 -9.43 4.10 16.24
C ARG A 159 -10.26 4.99 17.17
N LEU A 160 -9.65 5.99 17.79
CA LEU A 160 -10.32 6.91 18.73
C LEU A 160 -11.34 7.82 18.03
N SER A 161 -11.04 8.29 16.82
CA SER A 161 -11.96 9.15 16.05
C SER A 161 -13.06 8.38 15.32
N GLY A 162 -12.89 7.07 15.15
CA GLY A 162 -13.80 6.24 14.35
C GLY A 162 -13.55 6.32 12.84
N SER A 163 -12.60 7.14 12.38
CA SER A 163 -12.27 7.32 10.95
C SER A 163 -11.80 6.03 10.28
N TRP A 164 -11.31 5.05 11.04
CA TRP A 164 -10.92 3.73 10.51
C TRP A 164 -12.03 3.00 9.73
N LYS A 165 -13.30 3.38 9.93
CA LYS A 165 -14.46 2.85 9.20
C LYS A 165 -14.66 3.48 7.82
N ASP A 166 -14.11 4.68 7.61
CA ASP A 166 -14.27 5.48 6.40
C ASP A 166 -13.09 5.24 5.46
N THR A 167 -13.04 4.03 4.90
CA THR A 167 -11.94 3.52 4.07
C THR A 167 -12.48 2.96 2.76
N PRO A 168 -11.76 3.10 1.64
CA PRO A 168 -12.20 2.56 0.35
C PRO A 168 -12.11 1.02 0.28
N PHE A 169 -11.50 0.36 1.27
CA PHE A 169 -11.16 -1.06 1.20
C PHE A 169 -12.10 -1.98 1.97
N PHE A 170 -12.79 -1.47 3.00
CA PHE A 170 -13.63 -2.29 3.88
C PHE A 170 -15.00 -1.66 4.04
N ARG A 171 -16.04 -2.50 4.09
CA ARG A 171 -17.39 -2.07 4.40
C ARG A 171 -17.48 -1.69 5.87
N SER A 172 -18.06 -0.54 6.17
CA SER A 172 -18.07 0.04 7.52
C SER A 172 -18.97 -0.70 8.50
N ASP A 173 -19.98 -1.41 8.00
CA ASP A 173 -20.98 -2.18 8.72
C ASP A 173 -20.49 -3.61 9.04
N THR A 174 -19.93 -4.32 8.06
CA THR A 174 -19.49 -5.72 8.23
C THR A 174 -18.00 -5.86 8.55
N GLY A 175 -17.18 -4.88 8.16
CA GLY A 175 -15.72 -4.97 8.22
C GLY A 175 -15.12 -5.90 7.16
N GLU A 176 -15.92 -6.40 6.22
CA GLU A 176 -15.46 -7.24 5.11
C GLU A 176 -14.81 -6.39 4.00
N PRO A 177 -13.86 -6.94 3.24
CA PRO A 177 -13.35 -6.31 2.04
C PRO A 177 -14.48 -5.91 1.07
N VAL A 178 -14.38 -4.74 0.43
CA VAL A 178 -15.39 -4.28 -0.54
C VAL A 178 -15.45 -5.14 -1.82
N ALA A 179 -14.39 -5.90 -2.09
CA ALA A 179 -14.27 -6.85 -3.20
C ALA A 179 -13.82 -8.23 -2.68
N HIS A 180 -14.28 -9.31 -3.32
CA HIS A 180 -13.87 -10.67 -2.95
C HIS A 180 -12.42 -10.95 -3.36
N PRO A 181 -11.54 -11.40 -2.45
CA PRO A 181 -10.16 -11.69 -2.79
C PRO A 181 -10.00 -12.91 -3.70
N THR A 182 -9.30 -12.72 -4.82
CA THR A 182 -8.73 -13.84 -5.58
C THR A 182 -7.51 -14.36 -4.84
N VAL A 183 -7.56 -15.59 -4.34
CA VAL A 183 -6.46 -16.23 -3.61
C VAL A 183 -5.71 -17.16 -4.55
N LEU A 184 -4.40 -16.94 -4.69
CA LEU A 184 -3.54 -17.78 -5.53
C LEU A 184 -3.39 -19.18 -4.92
N THR A 185 -3.35 -20.18 -5.78
CA THR A 185 -2.90 -21.52 -5.41
C THR A 185 -1.40 -21.51 -5.11
N LYS A 186 -0.90 -22.56 -4.46
CA LYS A 186 0.54 -22.70 -4.19
C LYS A 186 1.36 -22.68 -5.47
N ASP A 187 0.88 -23.38 -6.51
CA ASP A 187 1.59 -23.50 -7.78
C ASP A 187 1.60 -22.17 -8.55
N GLN A 188 0.46 -21.45 -8.56
CA GLN A 188 0.40 -20.10 -9.12
C GLN A 188 1.33 -19.13 -8.39
N ARG A 189 1.38 -19.22 -7.05
CA ARG A 189 2.28 -18.39 -6.24
C ARG A 189 3.75 -18.68 -6.54
N ALA A 190 4.12 -19.95 -6.70
CA ALA A 190 5.51 -20.38 -6.90
C ALA A 190 6.15 -19.70 -8.11
N ALA A 191 5.41 -19.54 -9.21
CA ALA A 191 5.88 -18.87 -10.43
C ALA A 191 6.37 -17.42 -10.24
N PHE A 192 6.08 -16.78 -9.11
CA PHE A 192 6.49 -15.41 -8.80
C PHE A 192 7.60 -15.32 -7.74
N TYR A 193 8.11 -16.46 -7.28
CA TYR A 193 9.12 -16.56 -6.22
C TYR A 193 10.49 -17.05 -6.73
N ASP A 194 10.53 -17.42 -8.00
CA ASP A 194 11.74 -17.87 -8.70
C ASP A 194 12.70 -16.71 -9.05
#